data_AF-A0A094Z436-F1
#
_entry.id   AF-A0A094Z436-F1
#
_cell.length_a   1.000
_cell.length_b   1.000
_cell.length_c   1.000
_cell.angle_alpha   90.00
_cell.angle_beta   90.00
_cell.angle_gamma   90.00
#
_symmetry.space_group_name_H-M   'P 1'
#
loop_
_entity.id
_entity.type
_entity.pdbx_description
1 polymer ?
#
loop_
_entity_poly.entity_id
_entity_poly.type
_entity_poly.pdbx_seq_one_letter_code
_entity_poly.pdbx_strand_id
1 'polypeptide(L)'
;MPRIKEVYIIPSGSKAYPNSNISSSAYNNLLEDLALDNNQPRPICAGGTGAANASQARINLGMNDANNLTTGKIIATLLPFYPIQQGGGEGQLDNKIYLGWNGRHLLLQVDQQPQGVVWTSQLAPLALQSLVSHAEKANHIVYTADSNKYASTPLSSFVRELFACKNNEELHKAIFKNGAKFYNNTNKIAEFMNDGDIFCHPRNKTMWQGIESAQHTANLAIDLIPKQYIKKTTVLNMERCQGYIHFDTDIGAVGCNFFISDERLKEIHGKSSASALDLIEKFKFIDFSYLPSSGMDSSLRYPIGFSANNLQEINDIFVDKIGDYLSPNPSVILPYLCKAIQELSAEVKELRRRIHQ
;
A
#
# COMPACT_ATOMS: atom_id res chain seq x y z
N MET A 1 89.77 -16.58 -53.64
CA MET A 1 89.52 -16.35 -55.08
C MET A 1 89.99 -14.94 -55.43
N PRO A 2 90.62 -14.70 -56.59
CA PRO A 2 91.14 -13.37 -56.95
C PRO A 2 90.03 -12.32 -56.98
N ARG A 3 90.23 -11.22 -56.26
CA ARG A 3 89.30 -10.10 -56.15
C ARG A 3 90.04 -8.78 -56.31
N ILE A 4 89.41 -7.80 -56.95
CA ILE A 4 89.86 -6.41 -57.00
C ILE A 4 88.68 -5.54 -56.61
N LYS A 5 88.84 -4.69 -55.59
CA LYS A 5 87.77 -3.82 -55.06
C LYS A 5 86.47 -4.59 -54.80
N GLU A 6 86.57 -5.74 -54.12
CA GLU A 6 85.47 -6.66 -53.79
C GLU A 6 84.77 -7.37 -54.97
N VAL A 7 85.20 -7.14 -56.21
CA VAL A 7 84.69 -7.85 -57.38
C VAL A 7 85.63 -9.02 -57.69
N TYR A 8 85.09 -10.25 -57.70
CA TYR A 8 85.75 -11.43 -58.22
C TYR A 8 86.02 -11.29 -59.72
N ILE A 9 87.24 -11.62 -60.12
CA ILE A 9 87.67 -11.55 -61.51
C ILE A 9 88.17 -12.93 -61.93
N ILE A 10 87.71 -13.40 -63.09
CA ILE A 10 88.21 -14.64 -63.69
C ILE A 10 89.71 -14.44 -63.98
N PRO A 11 90.62 -15.30 -63.46
CA PRO A 11 92.05 -15.14 -63.69
C PRO A 11 92.36 -15.09 -65.20
N SER A 12 93.28 -14.20 -65.59
CA SER A 12 93.70 -14.09 -67.00
C SER A 12 94.23 -15.42 -67.52
N GLY A 13 93.90 -15.77 -68.76
CA GLY A 13 94.26 -17.06 -69.38
C GLY A 13 93.35 -18.25 -69.01
N SER A 14 92.33 -18.05 -68.17
CA SER A 14 91.46 -19.16 -67.74
C SER A 14 90.42 -19.59 -68.78
N LYS A 15 90.13 -18.82 -69.84
CA LYS A 15 89.12 -19.18 -70.86
C LYS A 15 89.66 -20.22 -71.85
N ALA A 16 88.85 -21.22 -72.20
CA ALA A 16 89.17 -22.20 -73.22
C ALA A 16 88.80 -21.71 -74.63
N TYR A 17 89.54 -22.16 -75.65
CA TYR A 17 89.35 -21.81 -77.06
C TYR A 17 88.72 -22.96 -77.86
N PRO A 18 88.06 -22.69 -79.01
CA PRO A 18 87.48 -23.73 -79.86
C PRO A 18 88.51 -24.79 -80.28
N ASN A 19 88.07 -26.04 -80.46
CA ASN A 19 88.92 -27.20 -80.81
C ASN A 19 89.93 -27.62 -79.73
N SER A 20 89.64 -27.32 -78.45
CA SER A 20 90.36 -27.88 -77.30
C SER A 20 89.73 -29.19 -76.81
N ASN A 21 90.44 -29.93 -75.95
CA ASN A 21 90.01 -31.23 -75.41
C ASN A 21 88.75 -31.17 -74.54
N ILE A 22 88.33 -29.96 -74.15
CA ILE A 22 87.14 -29.69 -73.33
C ILE A 22 86.22 -28.80 -74.16
N SER A 23 84.90 -28.98 -74.03
CA SER A 23 83.93 -28.08 -74.66
C SER A 23 84.15 -26.64 -74.17
N SER A 24 84.74 -25.81 -75.02
CA SER A 24 85.10 -24.43 -74.68
C SER A 24 83.88 -23.61 -74.29
N SER A 25 82.71 -23.90 -74.88
CA SER A 25 81.44 -23.26 -74.50
C SER A 25 80.99 -23.63 -73.09
N ALA A 26 80.92 -24.92 -72.75
CA ALA A 26 80.46 -25.35 -71.43
C ALA A 26 81.39 -24.89 -70.30
N TYR A 27 82.70 -24.96 -70.53
CA TYR A 27 83.70 -24.55 -69.55
C TYR A 27 83.73 -23.02 -69.35
N ASN A 28 83.64 -22.24 -70.43
CA ASN A 28 83.57 -20.77 -70.30
C ASN A 28 82.25 -20.33 -69.64
N ASN A 29 81.13 -21.02 -69.92
CA ASN A 29 79.86 -20.76 -69.22
C ASN A 29 79.99 -21.00 -67.70
N LEU A 30 80.68 -22.07 -67.28
CA LEU A 30 80.94 -22.31 -65.85
C LEU A 30 81.77 -21.19 -65.20
N LEU A 31 82.81 -20.72 -65.89
CA LEU A 31 83.63 -19.62 -65.38
C LEU A 31 82.84 -18.30 -65.29
N GLU A 32 81.96 -18.06 -66.25
CA GLU A 32 81.07 -16.90 -66.28
C GLU A 32 79.99 -17.00 -65.19
N ASP A 33 79.43 -18.18 -64.95
CA ASP A 33 78.48 -18.45 -63.86
C ASP A 33 79.14 -18.27 -62.48
N LEU A 34 80.35 -18.83 -62.29
CA LEU A 34 81.14 -18.61 -61.07
C LEU A 34 81.43 -17.13 -60.84
N ALA A 35 81.69 -16.38 -61.91
CA ALA A 35 81.92 -14.95 -61.82
C ALA A 35 80.66 -14.16 -61.49
N LEU A 36 79.51 -14.58 -62.01
CA LEU A 36 78.22 -13.97 -61.72
C LEU A 36 77.80 -14.24 -60.27
N ASP A 37 77.87 -15.49 -59.84
CA ASP A 37 77.51 -15.92 -58.47
C ASP A 37 78.35 -15.26 -57.38
N ASN A 38 79.63 -14.99 -57.66
CA ASN A 38 80.51 -14.33 -56.70
C ASN A 38 80.36 -12.82 -56.64
N ASN A 39 79.76 -12.20 -57.66
CA ASN A 39 79.72 -10.74 -57.81
C ASN A 39 78.31 -10.14 -57.67
N GLN A 40 77.28 -10.93 -57.95
CA GLN A 40 75.90 -10.51 -57.88
C GLN A 40 75.17 -11.29 -56.78
N PRO A 41 74.30 -10.65 -55.99
CA PRO A 41 73.40 -11.39 -55.10
C PRO A 41 72.60 -12.42 -55.91
N ARG A 42 72.55 -13.67 -55.43
CA ARG A 42 71.76 -14.70 -56.12
C ARG A 42 70.29 -14.25 -56.22
N PRO A 43 69.65 -14.36 -57.39
CA PRO A 43 68.27 -13.96 -57.57
C PRO A 43 67.33 -14.91 -56.80
N ILE A 44 66.13 -14.42 -56.47
CA ILE A 44 65.13 -15.18 -55.68
C ILE A 44 64.74 -16.50 -56.38
N CYS A 45 64.77 -16.53 -57.71
CA CYS A 45 64.47 -17.74 -58.49
C CYS A 45 65.47 -18.87 -58.29
N ALA A 46 66.70 -18.58 -57.85
CA ALA A 46 67.69 -19.59 -57.51
C ALA A 46 67.50 -20.18 -56.10
N GLY A 47 66.60 -19.62 -55.29
CA GLY A 47 66.40 -19.98 -53.87
C GLY A 47 65.55 -21.22 -53.61
N GLY A 48 65.32 -22.08 -54.61
CA GLY A 48 64.57 -23.34 -54.46
C GLY A 48 63.06 -23.21 -54.21
N THR A 49 62.55 -21.99 -54.02
CA THR A 49 61.11 -21.73 -53.84
C THR A 49 60.34 -21.66 -55.15
N GLY A 50 61.01 -21.64 -56.31
CA GLY A 50 60.37 -21.45 -57.63
C GLY A 50 59.79 -20.04 -57.86
N ALA A 51 60.07 -19.09 -56.96
CA ALA A 51 59.53 -17.73 -57.02
C ALA A 51 60.49 -16.76 -57.71
N ALA A 52 59.96 -15.84 -58.54
CA ALA A 52 60.75 -14.75 -59.13
C ALA A 52 60.79 -13.48 -58.25
N ASN A 53 60.02 -13.43 -57.15
CA ASN A 53 59.91 -12.28 -56.27
C ASN A 53 59.77 -12.70 -54.80
N ALA A 54 60.10 -11.78 -53.89
CA ALA A 54 60.13 -12.06 -52.44
C ALA A 54 58.76 -12.42 -51.86
N SER A 55 57.67 -11.88 -52.43
CA SER A 55 56.31 -12.15 -51.97
C SER A 55 55.97 -13.63 -52.20
N GLN A 56 56.15 -14.11 -53.43
CA GLN A 56 55.86 -15.50 -53.77
C GLN A 56 56.82 -16.47 -53.05
N ALA A 57 58.08 -16.08 -52.81
CA ALA A 57 59.02 -16.89 -52.04
C ALA A 57 58.52 -17.10 -50.60
N ARG A 58 58.00 -16.05 -49.94
CA ARG A 58 57.39 -16.18 -48.59
C ARG A 58 56.15 -17.06 -48.57
N ILE A 59 55.30 -16.95 -49.59
CA ILE A 59 54.11 -17.80 -49.75
C ILE A 59 54.53 -19.26 -49.88
N ASN A 60 55.52 -19.55 -50.72
CA ASN A 60 55.98 -20.91 -50.98
C ASN A 60 56.72 -21.53 -49.77
N LEU A 61 57.27 -20.69 -48.89
CA LEU A 61 57.80 -21.11 -47.58
C LEU A 61 56.71 -21.29 -46.51
N GLY A 62 55.43 -21.03 -46.82
CA GLY A 62 54.32 -21.13 -45.87
C GLY A 62 54.30 -20.02 -44.81
N MET A 63 55.06 -18.94 -45.00
CA MET A 63 55.19 -17.87 -44.00
C MET A 63 54.03 -16.85 -44.03
N ASN A 64 53.07 -17.02 -44.94
CA ASN A 64 51.91 -16.13 -45.11
C ASN A 64 50.64 -16.62 -44.41
N ASP A 65 50.69 -17.76 -43.71
CA ASP A 65 49.57 -18.31 -42.96
C ASP A 65 49.96 -18.52 -41.49
N ALA A 66 49.22 -17.87 -40.59
CA ALA A 66 49.43 -18.00 -39.15
C ALA A 66 49.16 -19.42 -38.64
N ASN A 67 48.36 -20.22 -39.34
CA ASN A 67 48.07 -21.62 -38.97
C ASN A 67 49.32 -22.52 -39.03
N ASN A 68 50.37 -22.10 -39.75
CA ASN A 68 51.62 -22.84 -39.83
C ASN A 68 52.49 -22.69 -38.56
N LEU A 69 52.11 -21.81 -37.63
CA LEU A 69 52.81 -21.62 -36.37
C LEU A 69 52.28 -22.57 -35.28
N THR A 70 52.76 -23.82 -35.29
CA THR A 70 52.31 -24.87 -34.36
C THR A 70 52.99 -24.82 -32.99
N THR A 71 54.12 -24.11 -32.87
CA THR A 71 54.88 -23.88 -31.63
C THR A 71 55.61 -22.53 -31.69
N GLY A 72 56.02 -21.98 -30.55
CA GLY A 72 56.84 -20.75 -30.46
C GLY A 72 56.12 -19.53 -29.90
N LYS A 73 56.88 -18.44 -29.66
CA LYS A 73 56.39 -17.16 -29.14
C LYS A 73 56.42 -16.12 -30.26
N ILE A 74 55.26 -15.55 -30.60
CA ILE A 74 55.22 -14.33 -31.41
C ILE A 74 55.50 -13.15 -30.47
N ILE A 75 56.48 -12.33 -30.85
CA ILE A 75 56.76 -11.09 -30.11
C ILE A 75 55.60 -10.13 -30.36
N ALA A 76 54.97 -9.58 -29.31
CA ALA A 76 53.76 -8.77 -29.41
C ALA A 76 53.88 -7.57 -30.35
N THR A 77 55.07 -7.01 -30.52
CA THR A 77 55.35 -5.89 -31.44
C THR A 77 55.25 -6.26 -32.92
N LEU A 78 55.22 -7.56 -33.26
CA LEU A 78 55.10 -8.06 -34.63
C LEU A 78 53.64 -8.38 -35.00
N LEU A 79 52.70 -8.29 -34.06
CA LEU A 79 51.29 -8.49 -34.33
C LEU A 79 50.69 -7.19 -34.89
N PRO A 80 49.86 -7.25 -35.96
CA PRO A 80 49.18 -6.07 -36.50
C PRO A 80 48.01 -5.59 -35.60
N PHE A 81 47.83 -6.19 -34.43
CA PHE A 81 46.79 -5.89 -33.46
C PHE A 81 47.32 -6.05 -32.04
N TYR A 82 46.68 -5.37 -31.08
CA TYR A 82 46.96 -5.57 -29.65
C TYR A 82 46.44 -6.94 -29.20
N PRO A 83 47.30 -7.85 -28.71
CA PRO A 83 46.84 -9.14 -28.21
C PRO A 83 46.07 -8.95 -26.91
N ILE A 84 44.96 -9.68 -26.75
CA ILE A 84 44.23 -9.80 -25.48
C ILE A 84 44.69 -11.10 -24.82
N GLN A 85 45.16 -11.02 -23.57
CA GLN A 85 45.46 -12.22 -22.79
C GLN A 85 44.15 -12.81 -22.26
N GLN A 86 43.91 -14.07 -22.59
CA GLN A 86 42.82 -14.86 -22.02
C GLN A 86 43.39 -15.74 -20.91
N GLY A 87 42.92 -15.58 -19.67
CA GLY A 87 43.34 -16.44 -18.55
C GLY A 87 44.69 -16.08 -17.92
N GLY A 88 45.18 -16.96 -17.04
CA GLY A 88 46.52 -16.90 -16.42
C GLY A 88 46.64 -16.12 -15.10
N GLY A 89 45.53 -15.60 -14.56
CA GLY A 89 45.48 -15.04 -13.21
C GLY A 89 45.32 -16.10 -12.12
N GLU A 90 45.61 -15.73 -10.87
CA GLU A 90 45.39 -16.60 -9.70
C GLU A 90 43.91 -17.06 -9.64
N GLY A 91 43.70 -18.38 -9.50
CA GLY A 91 42.36 -18.98 -9.49
C GLY A 91 41.67 -19.15 -10.84
N GLN A 92 42.35 -18.87 -11.97
CA GLN A 92 41.82 -19.11 -13.31
C GLN A 92 42.25 -20.49 -13.83
N LEU A 93 41.36 -21.18 -14.54
CA LEU A 93 41.59 -22.48 -15.16
C LEU A 93 41.89 -22.34 -16.66
N ASP A 94 42.37 -23.41 -17.30
CA ASP A 94 42.78 -23.44 -18.71
C ASP A 94 41.60 -23.60 -19.72
N ASN A 95 40.40 -23.17 -19.32
CA ASN A 95 39.19 -23.36 -20.13
C ASN A 95 39.18 -22.48 -21.39
N LYS A 96 38.59 -23.00 -22.47
CA LYS A 96 38.44 -22.24 -23.71
C LYS A 96 37.21 -21.33 -23.64
N ILE A 97 37.42 -20.04 -23.82
CA ILE A 97 36.34 -19.04 -23.87
C ILE A 97 35.95 -18.79 -25.33
N TYR A 98 34.65 -18.91 -25.60
CA TYR A 98 34.03 -18.55 -26.86
C TYR A 98 33.21 -17.27 -26.67
N LEU A 99 33.55 -16.23 -27.44
CA LEU A 99 32.80 -14.98 -27.51
C LEU A 99 32.29 -14.80 -28.94
N GLY A 100 30.96 -14.75 -29.13
CA GLY A 100 30.36 -14.76 -30.47
C GLY A 100 29.04 -14.01 -30.58
N TRP A 101 28.70 -13.58 -31.80
CA TRP A 101 27.44 -12.91 -32.12
C TRP A 101 26.43 -13.90 -32.70
N ASN A 102 25.23 -13.99 -32.13
CA ASN A 102 24.19 -14.91 -32.62
C ASN A 102 23.19 -14.27 -33.60
N GLY A 103 23.49 -13.08 -34.12
CA GLY A 103 22.57 -12.28 -34.94
C GLY A 103 21.80 -11.21 -34.14
N ARG A 104 21.72 -11.32 -32.81
CA ARG A 104 20.99 -10.39 -31.95
C ARG A 104 21.72 -9.97 -30.69
N HIS A 105 22.48 -10.87 -30.06
CA HIS A 105 23.21 -10.63 -28.82
C HIS A 105 24.62 -11.21 -28.89
N LEU A 106 25.52 -10.62 -28.10
CA LEU A 106 26.83 -11.17 -27.82
C LEU A 106 26.67 -12.30 -26.79
N LEU A 107 27.19 -13.48 -27.08
CA LEU A 107 27.11 -14.66 -26.25
C LEU A 107 28.50 -15.08 -25.74
N LEU A 108 28.51 -15.60 -24.52
CA LEU A 108 29.68 -16.21 -23.89
C LEU A 108 29.43 -17.71 -23.68
N GLN A 109 30.43 -18.53 -23.99
CA GLN A 109 30.46 -19.95 -23.67
C GLN A 109 31.85 -20.31 -23.15
N VAL A 110 31.89 -21.19 -22.15
CA VAL A 110 33.13 -21.74 -21.58
C VAL A 110 33.15 -23.23 -21.89
N ASP A 111 34.10 -23.67 -22.71
CA ASP A 111 34.18 -25.01 -23.29
C ASP A 111 32.87 -25.42 -23.98
N GLN A 112 32.10 -26.33 -23.39
CA GLN A 112 30.79 -26.77 -23.89
C GLN A 112 29.62 -26.16 -23.11
N GLN A 113 29.89 -25.35 -22.08
CA GLN A 113 28.88 -24.79 -21.19
C GLN A 113 28.51 -23.35 -21.58
N PRO A 114 27.29 -23.11 -22.08
CA PRO A 114 26.84 -21.76 -22.42
C PRO A 114 26.69 -20.92 -21.14
N GLN A 115 27.31 -19.74 -21.12
CA GLN A 115 27.17 -18.76 -20.04
C GLN A 115 26.05 -17.73 -20.32
N GLY A 116 25.53 -17.73 -21.55
CA GLY A 116 24.42 -16.86 -21.96
C GLY A 116 24.89 -15.54 -22.57
N VAL A 117 24.03 -14.52 -22.49
CA VAL A 117 24.25 -13.20 -23.09
C VAL A 117 25.23 -12.39 -22.25
N VAL A 118 26.22 -11.77 -22.90
CA VAL A 118 27.13 -10.80 -22.26
C VAL A 118 26.41 -9.46 -22.14
N TRP A 119 26.31 -8.93 -20.93
CA TRP A 119 25.67 -7.64 -20.68
C TRP A 119 26.72 -6.54 -20.84
N THR A 120 26.68 -5.84 -21.98
CA THR A 120 27.44 -4.61 -22.20
C THR A 120 26.66 -3.41 -21.65
N SER A 121 27.28 -2.24 -21.53
CA SER A 121 26.58 -1.00 -21.17
C SER A 121 25.46 -0.60 -22.13
N GLN A 122 25.38 -1.23 -23.31
CA GLN A 122 24.24 -1.10 -24.24
C GLN A 122 23.13 -2.14 -23.99
N LEU A 123 23.42 -3.21 -23.23
CA LEU A 123 22.54 -4.34 -22.92
C LEU A 123 22.14 -4.43 -21.44
N ALA A 124 22.79 -3.71 -20.52
CA ALA A 124 22.24 -3.47 -19.20
C ALA A 124 20.80 -2.98 -19.41
N PRO A 125 19.79 -3.70 -18.89
CA PRO A 125 18.45 -3.63 -19.44
C PRO A 125 18.05 -2.17 -19.54
N LEU A 126 17.56 -1.73 -20.69
CA LEU A 126 16.98 -0.39 -20.82
C LEU A 126 16.00 -0.12 -19.66
N ALA A 127 15.34 -1.17 -19.15
CA ALA A 127 14.55 -1.15 -17.94
C ALA A 127 15.32 -0.81 -16.64
N LEU A 128 16.53 -1.35 -16.44
CA LEU A 128 17.36 -1.06 -15.26
C LEU A 128 18.07 0.29 -15.37
N GLN A 129 18.57 0.65 -16.55
CA GLN A 129 19.15 1.98 -16.79
C GLN A 129 18.10 3.09 -16.67
N SER A 130 16.91 2.89 -17.25
CA SER A 130 15.79 3.82 -17.05
C SER A 130 15.37 3.87 -15.59
N LEU A 131 15.24 2.73 -14.89
CA LEU A 131 14.87 2.77 -13.47
C LEU A 131 15.92 3.52 -12.62
N VAL A 132 17.20 3.24 -12.79
CA VAL A 132 18.29 3.92 -12.04
C VAL A 132 18.29 5.42 -12.32
N SER A 133 18.22 5.83 -13.60
CA SER A 133 18.13 7.26 -13.96
C SER A 133 16.90 7.99 -13.43
N HIS A 134 15.77 7.28 -13.22
CA HIS A 134 14.58 7.85 -12.60
C HIS A 134 14.67 7.85 -11.06
N ALA A 135 15.32 6.85 -10.46
CA ALA A 135 15.51 6.71 -9.02
C ALA A 135 16.56 7.68 -8.45
N GLU A 136 17.55 8.10 -9.23
CA GLU A 136 18.55 9.10 -8.84
C GLU A 136 17.98 10.54 -8.75
N LYS A 137 16.77 10.78 -9.27
CA LYS A 137 16.12 12.09 -9.19
C LYS A 137 15.62 12.33 -7.77
N ALA A 138 16.32 13.17 -7.03
CA ALA A 138 15.89 13.60 -5.70
C ALA A 138 14.43 14.11 -5.73
N ASN A 139 13.66 13.72 -4.72
CA ASN A 139 12.28 14.16 -4.52
C ASN A 139 11.33 13.90 -5.71
N HIS A 140 11.43 12.74 -6.33
CA HIS A 140 10.47 12.27 -7.32
C HIS A 140 9.85 10.95 -6.88
N ILE A 141 8.61 10.69 -7.30
CA ILE A 141 8.03 9.34 -7.23
C ILE A 141 8.28 8.65 -8.57
N VAL A 142 8.72 7.39 -8.51
CA VAL A 142 8.89 6.52 -9.68
C VAL A 142 7.67 5.62 -9.80
N TYR A 143 7.11 5.51 -11.00
CA TYR A 143 5.92 4.72 -11.27
C TYR A 143 5.97 4.08 -12.66
N THR A 144 5.15 3.06 -12.88
CA THR A 144 4.94 2.46 -14.19
C THR A 144 3.83 3.21 -14.92
N ALA A 145 4.14 3.81 -16.05
CA ALA A 145 3.15 4.49 -16.90
C ALA A 145 2.38 3.49 -17.77
N ASP A 146 1.26 3.91 -18.35
CA ASP A 146 0.40 3.10 -19.24
C ASP A 146 1.13 2.49 -20.44
N SER A 147 2.30 3.03 -20.80
CA SER A 147 3.19 2.48 -21.83
C SER A 147 4.08 1.33 -21.36
N ASN A 148 3.86 0.79 -20.15
CA ASN A 148 4.73 -0.19 -19.48
C ASN A 148 6.20 0.26 -19.36
N LYS A 149 6.42 1.56 -19.23
CA LYS A 149 7.74 2.17 -19.02
C LYS A 149 7.81 2.83 -17.64
N TYR A 150 9.00 2.86 -17.05
CA TYR A 150 9.24 3.66 -15.86
C TYR A 150 9.21 5.14 -16.19
N ALA A 151 8.51 5.91 -15.36
CA ALA A 151 8.46 7.35 -15.39
C ALA A 151 8.67 7.92 -13.98
N SER A 152 8.96 9.22 -13.89
CA SER A 152 9.12 9.92 -12.63
C SER A 152 8.42 11.25 -12.68
N THR A 153 7.75 11.65 -11.60
CA THR A 153 7.20 13.00 -11.45
C THR A 153 7.69 13.62 -10.13
N PRO A 154 7.95 14.94 -10.07
CA PRO A 154 8.33 15.60 -8.83
C PRO A 154 7.29 15.36 -7.72
N LEU A 155 7.76 15.14 -6.50
CA LEU A 155 6.88 15.13 -5.33
C LEU A 155 6.25 16.53 -5.18
N SER A 156 4.93 16.56 -5.08
CA SER A 156 4.18 17.79 -4.78
C SER A 156 4.53 18.28 -3.37
N SER A 157 4.26 19.56 -3.10
CA SER A 157 4.44 20.15 -1.76
C SER A 157 3.71 19.36 -0.68
N PHE A 158 2.50 18.88 -0.99
CA PHE A 158 1.70 18.04 -0.10
C PHE A 158 2.39 16.71 0.25
N VAL A 159 2.87 15.96 -0.76
CA VAL A 159 3.50 14.65 -0.50
C VAL A 159 4.80 14.81 0.29
N ARG A 160 5.54 15.89 0.06
CA ARG A 160 6.73 16.23 0.86
C ARG A 160 6.37 16.51 2.32
N GLU A 161 5.28 17.25 2.57
CA GLU A 161 4.79 17.52 3.92
C GLU A 161 4.36 16.22 4.61
N LEU A 162 3.63 15.34 3.91
CA LEU A 162 3.24 14.02 4.43
C LEU A 162 4.45 13.14 4.82
N PHE A 163 5.48 13.07 3.97
CA PHE A 163 6.69 12.28 4.26
C PHE A 163 7.58 12.92 5.34
N ALA A 164 7.40 14.20 5.66
CA ALA A 164 8.13 14.87 6.72
C ALA A 164 7.50 14.67 8.12
N CYS A 165 6.26 14.17 8.20
CA CYS A 165 5.55 13.94 9.45
C CYS A 165 6.26 12.86 10.30
N LYS A 166 6.54 13.17 11.57
CA LYS A 166 7.28 12.28 12.49
C LYS A 166 6.36 11.36 13.30
N ASN A 167 5.06 11.66 13.34
CA ASN A 167 4.07 10.92 14.12
C ASN A 167 2.68 11.04 13.47
N ASN A 168 1.73 10.25 13.97
CA ASN A 168 0.36 10.21 13.45
C ASN A 168 -0.39 11.55 13.64
N GLU A 169 -0.09 12.32 14.69
CA GLU A 169 -0.74 13.62 14.92
C GLU A 169 -0.32 14.65 13.87
N GLU A 170 0.97 14.74 13.56
CA GLU A 170 1.51 15.58 12.49
C GLU A 170 0.96 15.15 11.12
N LEU A 171 0.88 13.84 10.87
CA LEU A 171 0.30 13.29 9.64
C LEU A 171 -1.16 13.71 9.48
N HIS A 172 -1.97 13.54 10.53
CA HIS A 172 -3.37 13.95 10.51
C HIS A 172 -3.50 15.45 10.24
N LYS A 173 -2.72 16.29 10.94
CA LYS A 173 -2.73 17.75 10.70
C LYS A 173 -2.36 18.10 9.27
N ALA A 174 -1.35 17.46 8.68
CA ALA A 174 -0.94 17.70 7.29
C ALA A 174 -2.01 17.28 6.28
N ILE A 175 -2.70 16.16 6.51
CA ILE A 175 -3.81 15.68 5.68
C ILE A 175 -4.98 16.68 5.73
N PHE A 176 -5.39 17.12 6.93
CA PHE A 176 -6.52 18.06 7.07
C PHE A 176 -6.19 19.46 6.54
N LYS A 177 -4.96 19.96 6.75
CA LYS A 177 -4.55 21.29 6.29
C LYS A 177 -4.55 21.43 4.76
N ASN A 178 -4.14 20.39 4.05
CA ASN A 178 -4.04 20.43 2.59
C ASN A 178 -5.26 19.85 1.87
N GLY A 179 -6.14 19.19 2.63
CA GLY A 179 -7.21 18.36 2.10
C GLY A 179 -6.68 17.06 1.48
N ALA A 180 -7.54 16.05 1.43
CA ALA A 180 -7.25 14.77 0.78
C ALA A 180 -8.48 14.22 0.08
N LYS A 181 -8.29 13.76 -1.15
CA LYS A 181 -9.36 13.20 -2.00
C LYS A 181 -9.13 11.71 -2.19
N PHE A 182 -10.18 10.93 -1.97
CA PHE A 182 -10.19 9.48 -2.11
C PHE A 182 -11.00 9.11 -3.33
N TYR A 183 -10.43 8.25 -4.17
CA TYR A 183 -11.04 7.83 -5.42
C TYR A 183 -11.17 6.31 -5.46
N ASN A 184 -12.28 5.83 -6.03
CA ASN A 184 -12.39 4.47 -6.55
C ASN A 184 -12.45 4.57 -8.08
N ASN A 185 -11.37 4.15 -8.74
CA ASN A 185 -11.12 4.44 -10.15
C ASN A 185 -11.19 5.95 -10.42
N THR A 186 -12.14 6.41 -11.22
CA THR A 186 -12.36 7.83 -11.54
C THR A 186 -13.36 8.52 -10.62
N ASN A 187 -14.10 7.76 -9.79
CA ASN A 187 -15.16 8.31 -8.95
C ASN A 187 -14.59 8.76 -7.60
N LYS A 188 -14.76 10.03 -7.27
CA LYS A 188 -14.42 10.59 -5.96
C LYS A 188 -15.41 10.07 -4.91
N ILE A 189 -14.94 9.32 -3.92
CA ILE A 189 -15.77 8.71 -2.87
C ILE A 189 -15.81 9.55 -1.59
N ALA A 190 -14.70 10.20 -1.25
CA ALA A 190 -14.60 11.09 -0.10
C ALA A 190 -13.60 12.21 -0.37
N GLU A 191 -13.81 13.36 0.27
CA GLU A 191 -12.85 14.47 0.27
C GLU A 191 -12.81 15.10 1.66
N PHE A 192 -11.64 15.11 2.27
CA PHE A 192 -11.30 16.02 3.36
C PHE A 192 -10.90 17.35 2.74
N MET A 193 -11.63 18.40 3.06
CA MET A 193 -11.37 19.75 2.61
C MET A 193 -10.34 20.43 3.53
N ASN A 194 -9.71 21.49 3.04
CA ASN A 194 -8.65 22.22 3.75
C ASN A 194 -9.18 23.11 4.90
N ASP A 195 -10.50 23.26 4.99
CA ASP A 195 -11.24 23.93 6.06
C ASP A 195 -11.71 22.94 7.16
N GLY A 196 -11.40 21.65 7.02
CA GLY A 196 -11.83 20.60 7.94
C GLY A 196 -13.19 19.97 7.59
N ASP A 197 -13.82 20.39 6.49
CA ASP A 197 -15.05 19.77 6.03
C ASP A 197 -14.80 18.38 5.43
N ILE A 198 -15.80 17.51 5.56
CA ILE A 198 -15.79 16.18 4.97
C ILE A 198 -16.94 16.09 3.97
N PHE A 199 -16.59 15.81 2.72
CA PHE A 199 -17.54 15.55 1.64
C PHE A 199 -17.61 14.04 1.37
N CYS A 200 -18.81 13.47 1.44
CA CYS A 200 -19.06 12.05 1.19
C CYS A 200 -19.94 11.87 -0.05
N HIS A 201 -19.43 11.21 -1.08
CA HIS A 201 -20.24 10.84 -2.25
C HIS A 201 -21.31 9.81 -1.84
N PRO A 202 -22.58 9.88 -2.33
CA PRO A 202 -23.09 10.70 -3.44
C PRO A 202 -23.75 12.03 -3.05
N ARG A 203 -23.70 12.45 -1.78
CA ARG A 203 -24.42 13.65 -1.35
C ARG A 203 -23.57 14.90 -1.59
N ASN A 204 -24.13 15.88 -2.30
CA ASN A 204 -23.51 17.20 -2.55
C ASN A 204 -23.42 18.09 -1.30
N LYS A 205 -23.55 17.54 -0.09
CA LYS A 205 -23.51 18.31 1.17
C LYS A 205 -22.33 17.85 2.00
N THR A 206 -21.64 18.79 2.63
CA THR A 206 -20.62 18.47 3.63
C THR A 206 -21.28 17.93 4.90
N MET A 207 -20.52 17.22 5.72
CA MET A 207 -21.01 16.74 7.03
C MET A 207 -21.58 17.90 7.88
N TRP A 208 -20.92 19.06 7.86
CA TRP A 208 -21.37 20.25 8.57
C TRP A 208 -22.68 20.81 8.03
N GLN A 209 -22.84 20.90 6.71
CA GLN A 209 -24.13 21.27 6.10
C GLN A 209 -25.26 20.28 6.44
N GLY A 210 -24.93 19.01 6.68
CA GLY A 210 -25.86 18.01 7.22
C GLY A 210 -26.28 18.32 8.67
N ILE A 211 -25.31 18.65 9.52
CA ILE A 211 -25.53 19.03 10.93
C ILE A 211 -26.36 20.31 11.01
N GLU A 212 -25.99 21.35 10.25
CA GLU A 212 -26.74 22.60 10.16
C GLU A 212 -28.17 22.38 9.68
N SER A 213 -28.37 21.48 8.69
CA SER A 213 -29.70 21.12 8.22
C SER A 213 -30.53 20.46 9.33
N ALA A 214 -29.95 19.54 10.10
CA ALA A 214 -30.64 18.90 11.22
C ALA A 214 -30.97 19.93 12.32
N GLN A 215 -30.05 20.83 12.63
CA GLN A 215 -30.26 21.91 13.59
C GLN A 215 -31.34 22.89 13.11
N HIS A 216 -31.33 23.26 11.83
CA HIS A 216 -32.37 24.10 11.23
C HIS A 216 -33.75 23.45 11.33
N THR A 217 -33.88 22.16 11.00
CA THR A 217 -35.13 21.41 11.19
C THR A 217 -35.55 21.34 12.66
N ALA A 218 -34.61 21.14 13.58
CA ALA A 218 -34.89 21.17 15.01
C ALA A 218 -35.39 22.55 15.48
N ASN A 219 -34.79 23.63 15.00
CA ASN A 219 -35.22 25.00 15.30
C ASN A 219 -36.62 25.31 14.76
N LEU A 220 -36.93 24.88 13.53
CA LEU A 220 -38.28 24.98 12.97
C LEU A 220 -39.30 24.20 13.81
N ALA A 221 -38.93 23.01 14.31
CA ALA A 221 -39.78 22.23 15.19
C ALA A 221 -40.02 22.92 16.54
N ILE A 222 -39.00 23.61 17.08
CA ILE A 222 -39.11 24.42 18.30
C ILE A 222 -40.14 25.56 18.13
N ASP A 223 -40.14 26.24 16.98
CA ASP A 223 -41.08 27.35 16.71
C ASP A 223 -42.55 26.90 16.64
N LEU A 224 -42.80 25.62 16.35
CA LEU A 224 -44.14 25.03 16.33
C LEU A 224 -44.65 24.61 17.72
N ILE A 225 -43.76 24.54 18.72
CA ILE A 225 -44.13 24.15 20.09
C ILE A 225 -44.40 25.42 20.91
N PRO A 226 -45.58 25.57 21.54
CA PRO A 226 -45.87 26.74 22.37
C PRO A 226 -44.80 26.91 23.46
N LYS A 227 -44.22 28.11 23.57
CA LYS A 227 -43.05 28.40 24.44
C LYS A 227 -43.21 27.98 25.90
N GLN A 228 -44.44 27.93 26.41
CA GLN A 228 -44.76 27.44 27.76
C GLN A 228 -44.39 25.96 28.00
N TYR A 229 -44.28 25.16 26.94
CA TYR A 229 -43.89 23.74 27.01
C TYR A 229 -42.39 23.52 26.82
N ILE A 230 -41.62 24.57 26.49
CA ILE A 230 -40.18 24.49 26.28
C ILE A 230 -39.49 25.02 27.54
N LYS A 231 -39.17 24.12 28.47
CA LYS A 231 -38.15 24.46 29.48
C LYS A 231 -36.78 24.36 28.80
N LYS A 232 -35.95 25.39 28.98
CA LYS A 232 -34.54 25.34 28.56
C LYS A 232 -33.79 24.40 29.50
N THR A 233 -33.87 23.12 29.21
CA THR A 233 -33.14 22.07 29.91
C THR A 233 -32.24 21.36 28.93
N THR A 234 -30.98 21.16 29.35
CA THR A 234 -29.98 20.48 28.54
C THR A 234 -30.07 19.00 28.79
N VAL A 235 -30.35 18.19 27.76
CA VAL A 235 -30.26 16.74 27.87
C VAL A 235 -28.79 16.34 27.85
N LEU A 236 -28.32 15.76 28.96
CA LEU A 236 -26.96 15.28 29.16
C LEU A 236 -26.81 13.82 28.69
N ASN A 237 -27.83 13.00 28.97
CA ASN A 237 -27.86 11.57 28.62
C ASN A 237 -29.31 11.07 28.46
N MET A 238 -29.48 9.89 27.87
CA MET A 238 -30.76 9.18 27.78
C MET A 238 -30.56 7.75 28.26
N GLU A 239 -31.37 7.33 29.23
CA GLU A 239 -31.29 5.99 29.81
C GLU A 239 -32.65 5.28 29.78
N ARG A 240 -32.57 3.95 29.67
CA ARG A 240 -33.72 3.07 29.79
C ARG A 240 -33.48 2.09 30.93
N CYS A 241 -34.39 2.09 31.88
CA CYS A 241 -34.47 1.14 32.97
C CYS A 241 -35.71 0.24 32.82
N GLN A 242 -35.88 -0.73 33.73
CA GLN A 242 -37.05 -1.59 33.74
C GLN A 242 -38.31 -0.76 34.05
N GLY A 243 -39.19 -0.58 33.06
CA GLY A 243 -40.44 0.17 33.21
C GLY A 243 -40.30 1.70 33.22
N TYR A 244 -39.11 2.25 32.93
CA TYR A 244 -38.86 3.69 32.95
C TYR A 244 -37.89 4.10 31.82
N ILE A 245 -38.21 5.18 31.10
CA ILE A 245 -37.28 5.85 30.17
C ILE A 245 -37.11 7.28 30.67
N HIS A 246 -35.87 7.73 30.78
CA HIS A 246 -35.57 9.10 31.21
C HIS A 246 -34.42 9.73 30.46
N PHE A 247 -34.37 11.04 30.60
CA PHE A 247 -33.30 11.90 30.16
C PHE A 247 -32.65 12.50 31.40
N ASP A 248 -31.33 12.35 31.51
CA ASP A 248 -30.57 13.14 32.47
C ASP A 248 -30.53 14.57 31.97
N THR A 249 -30.97 15.50 32.81
CA THR A 249 -30.93 16.92 32.48
C THR A 249 -30.20 17.71 33.55
N ASP A 250 -29.89 18.97 33.24
CA ASP A 250 -29.31 19.95 34.17
C ASP A 250 -30.21 20.28 35.39
N ILE A 251 -31.48 19.87 35.37
CA ILE A 251 -32.39 20.00 36.51
C ILE A 251 -32.72 18.66 37.18
N GLY A 252 -31.98 17.60 36.84
CA GLY A 252 -32.21 16.23 37.30
C GLY A 252 -32.83 15.33 36.23
N ALA A 253 -33.07 14.07 36.56
CA ALA A 253 -33.66 13.10 35.64
C ALA A 253 -35.14 13.41 35.39
N VAL A 254 -35.52 13.51 34.12
CA VAL A 254 -36.91 13.72 33.69
C VAL A 254 -37.29 12.62 32.70
N GLY A 255 -38.42 11.95 32.93
CA GLY A 255 -38.79 10.78 32.13
C GLY A 255 -40.25 10.37 32.28
N CYS A 256 -40.60 9.23 31.68
CA CYS A 256 -41.92 8.64 31.81
C CYS A 256 -41.83 7.16 32.19
N ASN A 257 -42.74 6.74 33.07
CA ASN A 257 -42.95 5.34 33.41
C ASN A 257 -43.82 4.66 32.36
N PHE A 258 -43.56 3.39 32.08
CA PHE A 258 -44.40 2.55 31.22
C PHE A 258 -44.67 1.20 31.89
N PHE A 259 -45.94 0.78 31.90
CA PHE A 259 -46.39 -0.41 32.61
C PHE A 259 -46.32 -1.64 31.71
N ILE A 260 -45.35 -2.53 31.97
CA ILE A 260 -45.29 -3.84 31.30
C ILE A 260 -46.28 -4.78 32.00
N SER A 261 -47.36 -5.15 31.31
CA SER A 261 -48.43 -5.98 31.88
C SER A 261 -48.91 -7.09 30.94
N ASP A 262 -48.14 -7.40 29.89
CA ASP A 262 -48.45 -8.48 28.94
C ASP A 262 -48.54 -9.83 29.66
N GLU A 263 -49.60 -10.59 29.38
CA GLU A 263 -49.87 -11.89 30.01
C GLU A 263 -48.74 -12.90 29.76
N ARG A 264 -48.09 -12.84 28.59
CA ARG A 264 -46.98 -13.72 28.21
C ARG A 264 -45.73 -13.53 29.07
N LEU A 265 -45.66 -12.42 29.81
CA LEU A 265 -44.54 -12.06 30.67
C LEU A 265 -44.85 -12.31 32.16
N LYS A 266 -45.90 -13.07 32.47
CA LYS A 266 -46.36 -13.35 33.84
C LYS A 266 -46.52 -14.85 34.07
N GLU A 267 -46.23 -15.28 35.29
CA GLU A 267 -46.70 -16.57 35.79
C GLU A 267 -48.08 -16.36 36.45
N ILE A 268 -49.12 -17.02 35.93
CA ILE A 268 -50.50 -16.81 36.38
C ILE A 268 -50.90 -17.93 37.35
N HIS A 269 -51.21 -17.54 38.59
CA HIS A 269 -51.62 -18.48 39.65
C HIS A 269 -53.16 -18.61 39.79
N GLY A 270 -53.92 -18.30 38.74
CA GLY A 270 -55.38 -18.37 38.73
C GLY A 270 -56.08 -17.08 39.16
N LYS A 271 -57.35 -17.19 39.58
CA LYS A 271 -58.16 -16.04 40.00
C LYS A 271 -57.69 -15.50 41.36
N SER A 272 -57.61 -14.17 41.48
CA SER A 272 -57.19 -13.53 42.72
C SER A 272 -58.24 -13.64 43.82
N SER A 273 -57.87 -14.23 44.97
CA SER A 273 -58.69 -14.30 46.20
C SER A 273 -58.43 -13.16 47.19
N ALA A 274 -57.50 -12.25 46.90
CA ALA A 274 -57.15 -11.15 47.80
C ALA A 274 -58.32 -10.15 47.96
N SER A 275 -58.63 -9.71 49.18
CA SER A 275 -59.60 -8.62 49.39
C SER A 275 -58.92 -7.27 49.12
N ALA A 276 -59.40 -6.53 48.12
CA ALA A 276 -58.86 -5.21 47.81
C ALA A 276 -59.58 -4.10 48.59
N LEU A 277 -60.89 -4.24 48.79
CA LEU A 277 -61.71 -3.28 49.52
C LEU A 277 -61.18 -3.04 50.94
N ASP A 278 -60.87 -4.11 51.68
CA ASP A 278 -60.32 -4.02 53.05
C ASP A 278 -58.99 -3.26 53.14
N LEU A 279 -58.20 -3.29 52.06
CA LEU A 279 -56.92 -2.59 52.00
C LEU A 279 -57.10 -1.13 51.61
N ILE A 280 -57.98 -0.85 50.63
CA ILE A 280 -58.28 0.51 50.18
C ILE A 280 -58.97 1.32 51.29
N GLU A 281 -59.83 0.71 52.11
CA GLU A 281 -60.46 1.39 53.25
C GLU A 281 -59.46 1.91 54.28
N LYS A 282 -58.26 1.32 54.36
CA LYS A 282 -57.19 1.76 55.24
C LYS A 282 -56.42 2.96 54.69
N PHE A 283 -56.64 3.34 53.42
CA PHE A 283 -55.92 4.43 52.79
C PHE A 283 -56.26 5.76 53.48
N LYS A 284 -55.22 6.46 53.95
CA LYS A 284 -55.33 7.79 54.51
C LYS A 284 -54.98 8.81 53.42
N PHE A 285 -55.97 9.59 53.02
CA PHE A 285 -55.75 10.69 52.08
C PHE A 285 -55.29 11.94 52.82
N ILE A 286 -54.37 12.67 52.20
CA ILE A 286 -53.86 13.93 52.71
C ILE A 286 -54.28 15.09 51.80
N ASP A 287 -54.50 16.25 52.40
CA ASP A 287 -54.58 17.54 51.70
C ASP A 287 -53.21 18.19 51.77
N PHE A 288 -52.62 18.53 50.62
CA PHE A 288 -51.23 19.00 50.59
C PHE A 288 -50.95 20.00 49.47
N SER A 289 -49.87 20.76 49.65
CA SER A 289 -49.19 21.54 48.61
C SER A 289 -47.73 21.13 48.59
N TYR A 290 -47.12 21.17 47.41
CA TYR A 290 -45.69 20.89 47.28
C TYR A 290 -44.85 22.01 47.93
N LEU A 291 -43.74 21.64 48.56
CA LEU A 291 -42.77 22.63 49.05
C LEU A 291 -42.00 23.24 47.87
N PRO A 292 -41.56 24.51 47.95
CA PRO A 292 -40.74 25.13 46.89
C PRO A 292 -39.46 24.34 46.57
N SER A 293 -38.89 23.66 47.57
CA SER A 293 -37.69 22.82 47.43
C SER A 293 -37.93 21.47 46.74
N SER A 294 -39.19 21.09 46.47
CA SER A 294 -39.52 19.80 45.85
C SER A 294 -39.35 19.77 44.32
N GLY A 295 -39.14 20.92 43.69
CA GLY A 295 -39.12 21.04 42.22
C GLY A 295 -40.51 21.03 41.56
N MET A 296 -41.58 20.85 42.34
CA MET A 296 -42.98 20.88 41.88
C MET A 296 -43.62 22.25 42.12
N ASP A 297 -44.76 22.50 41.48
CA ASP A 297 -45.49 23.78 41.62
C ASP A 297 -46.08 23.91 43.04
N SER A 298 -45.45 24.76 43.85
CA SER A 298 -45.87 25.03 45.24
C SER A 298 -47.08 25.95 45.34
N SER A 299 -47.55 26.55 44.24
CA SER A 299 -48.74 27.42 44.25
C SER A 299 -50.04 26.64 44.20
N LEU A 300 -49.98 25.35 43.82
CA LEU A 300 -51.14 24.48 43.69
C LEU A 300 -51.43 23.73 45.01
N ARG A 301 -52.72 23.64 45.37
CA ARG A 301 -53.23 22.81 46.47
C ARG A 301 -53.91 21.58 45.91
N TYR A 302 -53.62 20.43 46.51
CA TYR A 302 -54.17 19.13 46.18
C TYR A 302 -55.01 18.65 47.37
N PRO A 303 -56.35 18.81 47.32
CA PRO A 303 -57.23 18.45 48.43
C PRO A 303 -57.23 16.96 48.77
N ILE A 304 -56.83 16.12 47.81
CA ILE A 304 -56.77 14.67 47.95
C ILE A 304 -55.46 14.20 47.33
N GLY A 305 -54.63 13.56 48.15
CA GLY A 305 -53.35 13.01 47.76
C GLY A 305 -52.97 11.78 48.57
N PHE A 306 -51.99 11.05 48.06
CA PHE A 306 -51.38 9.94 48.78
C PHE A 306 -50.16 10.41 49.56
N SER A 307 -50.01 9.92 50.79
CA SER A 307 -48.72 9.89 51.47
C SER A 307 -48.09 8.52 51.24
N ALA A 308 -46.91 8.48 50.61
CA ALA A 308 -46.19 7.22 50.39
C ALA A 308 -45.90 6.49 51.70
N ASN A 309 -45.52 7.21 52.77
CA ASN A 309 -45.31 6.62 54.09
C ASN A 309 -46.57 5.94 54.64
N ASN A 310 -47.74 6.56 54.50
CA ASN A 310 -49.01 5.97 54.96
C ASN A 310 -49.38 4.73 54.12
N LEU A 311 -49.09 4.74 52.82
CA LEU A 311 -49.31 3.58 51.96
C LEU A 311 -48.39 2.42 52.32
N GLN A 312 -47.12 2.70 52.63
CA GLN A 312 -46.14 1.70 53.04
C GLN A 312 -46.55 1.00 54.35
N GLU A 313 -47.07 1.74 55.33
CA GLU A 313 -47.58 1.16 56.60
C GLU A 313 -48.70 0.13 56.36
N ILE A 314 -49.44 0.25 55.27
CA ILE A 314 -50.53 -0.68 54.92
C ILE A 314 -49.96 -1.90 54.20
N ASN A 315 -49.16 -1.68 53.17
CA ASN A 315 -48.46 -2.73 52.43
C ASN A 315 -47.29 -2.15 51.62
N ASP A 316 -46.12 -2.77 51.73
CA ASP A 316 -44.91 -2.34 51.03
C ASP A 316 -45.08 -2.29 49.50
N ILE A 317 -45.94 -3.13 48.91
CA ILE A 317 -46.15 -3.17 47.45
C ILE A 317 -46.82 -1.89 46.88
N PHE A 318 -47.42 -1.05 47.73
CA PHE A 318 -48.06 0.19 47.29
C PHE A 318 -47.09 1.33 47.08
N VAL A 319 -45.80 1.13 47.36
CA VAL A 319 -44.77 2.15 47.21
C VAL A 319 -43.56 1.62 46.44
N ASP A 320 -42.93 2.51 45.68
CA ASP A 320 -41.61 2.33 45.12
C ASP A 320 -40.60 3.12 45.95
N LYS A 321 -39.42 2.52 46.17
CA LYS A 321 -38.30 3.21 46.80
C LYS A 321 -37.36 3.75 45.72
N ILE A 322 -37.23 5.07 45.65
CA ILE A 322 -36.41 5.78 44.66
C ILE A 322 -35.31 6.52 45.42
N GLY A 323 -34.14 5.88 45.51
CA GLY A 323 -33.06 6.34 46.40
C GLY A 323 -33.53 6.39 47.86
N ASP A 324 -33.49 7.58 48.46
CA ASP A 324 -33.93 7.82 49.84
C ASP A 324 -35.43 8.22 49.94
N TYR A 325 -36.12 8.41 48.82
CA TYR A 325 -37.51 8.82 48.78
C TYR A 325 -38.46 7.63 48.57
N LEU A 326 -39.67 7.75 49.12
CA LEU A 326 -40.78 6.84 48.85
C LEU A 326 -41.74 7.52 47.87
N SER A 327 -42.17 6.77 46.86
CA SER A 327 -43.16 7.21 45.86
C SER A 327 -44.35 6.25 45.88
N PRO A 328 -45.61 6.70 45.84
CA PRO A 328 -46.74 5.82 45.60
C PRO A 328 -46.54 5.06 44.28
N ASN A 329 -46.80 3.75 44.26
CA ASN A 329 -46.72 2.92 43.05
C ASN A 329 -48.09 2.84 42.37
N PRO A 330 -48.35 3.64 41.30
CA PRO A 330 -49.67 3.70 40.69
C PRO A 330 -49.99 2.42 39.91
N SER A 331 -48.97 1.68 39.43
CA SER A 331 -49.12 0.43 38.69
C SER A 331 -49.75 -0.67 39.54
N VAL A 332 -49.47 -0.65 40.84
CA VAL A 332 -50.03 -1.60 41.81
C VAL A 332 -51.34 -1.07 42.39
N ILE A 333 -51.39 0.20 42.79
CA ILE A 333 -52.59 0.79 43.41
C ILE A 333 -53.80 0.73 42.47
N LEU A 334 -53.64 1.01 41.18
CA LEU A 334 -54.73 1.06 40.22
C LEU A 334 -55.52 -0.28 40.12
N PRO A 335 -54.87 -1.45 39.93
CA PRO A 335 -55.54 -2.75 40.02
C PRO A 335 -56.32 -2.98 41.32
N TYR A 336 -55.78 -2.58 42.47
CA TYR A 336 -56.47 -2.72 43.76
C TYR A 336 -57.71 -1.82 43.83
N LEU A 337 -57.63 -0.58 43.36
CA LEU A 337 -58.78 0.31 43.26
C LEU A 337 -59.87 -0.29 42.35
N CYS A 338 -59.49 -0.79 41.17
CA CYS A 338 -60.43 -1.45 40.26
C CYS A 338 -61.09 -2.69 40.91
N LYS A 339 -60.32 -3.50 41.64
CA LYS A 339 -60.85 -4.67 42.33
C LYS A 339 -61.77 -4.30 43.50
N ALA A 340 -61.41 -3.28 44.29
CA ALA A 340 -62.26 -2.78 45.38
C ALA A 340 -63.61 -2.27 44.85
N ILE A 341 -63.62 -1.55 43.72
CA ILE A 341 -64.86 -1.14 43.04
C ILE A 341 -65.68 -2.36 42.59
N GLN A 342 -65.02 -3.39 42.06
CA GLN A 342 -65.67 -4.64 41.64
C GLN A 342 -66.32 -5.36 42.83
N GLU A 343 -65.61 -5.47 43.96
CA GLU A 343 -66.07 -6.07 45.21
C GLU A 343 -67.26 -5.28 45.78
N LEU A 344 -67.13 -3.97 45.92
CA LEU A 344 -68.20 -3.08 46.39
C LEU A 344 -69.44 -3.16 45.48
N SER A 345 -69.26 -3.23 44.16
CA SER A 345 -70.37 -3.41 43.22
C SER A 345 -71.10 -4.74 43.43
N ALA A 346 -70.39 -5.81 43.76
CA ALA A 346 -70.98 -7.11 44.06
C ALA A 346 -71.78 -7.08 45.38
N GLU A 347 -71.24 -6.45 46.42
CA GLU A 347 -71.94 -6.27 47.70
C GLU A 347 -73.23 -5.45 47.53
N VAL A 348 -73.17 -4.32 46.81
CA VAL A 348 -74.34 -3.49 46.53
C VAL A 348 -75.41 -4.26 45.76
N LYS A 349 -75.03 -5.09 44.79
CA LYS A 349 -75.97 -5.95 44.05
C LYS A 349 -76.65 -6.97 44.96
N GLU A 350 -75.89 -7.61 45.84
CA GLU A 350 -76.42 -8.57 46.80
C GLU A 350 -77.34 -7.91 47.84
N LEU A 351 -76.96 -6.75 48.37
CA LEU A 351 -77.81 -5.96 49.27
C LEU A 351 -79.12 -5.55 48.60
N ARG A 352 -79.07 -5.06 47.36
CA ARG A 352 -80.27 -4.75 46.59
C ARG A 352 -81.15 -5.97 46.38
N ARG A 353 -80.57 -7.14 46.09
CA ARG A 353 -81.31 -8.40 45.94
C ARG A 353 -82.04 -8.77 47.24
N ARG A 354 -81.41 -8.58 48.39
CA ARG A 354 -82.01 -8.85 49.72
C ARG A 354 -83.12 -7.88 50.10
N ILE A 355 -83.06 -6.63 49.63
CA ILE A 355 -84.12 -5.63 49.88
C ILE A 355 -85.37 -5.89 49.02
N HIS A 356 -85.21 -6.53 47.86
CA HIS A 356 -86.32 -6.85 46.93
C HIS A 356 -86.86 -8.29 47.10
N GLN A 357 -86.41 -9.01 48.13
CA GLN A 357 -86.98 -10.27 48.62
C GLN A 357 -87.77 -9.99 49.89
#